data_AF-A0AB39QJS3-F1
#
_entry.id   AF-A0AB39QJS3-F1
#
_cell.length_a   1.000
_cell.length_b   1.000
_cell.length_c   1.000
_cell.angle_alpha   90.00
_cell.angle_beta   90.00
_cell.angle_gamma   90.00
#
_symmetry.space_group_name_H-M   'P 1'
#
loop_
_entity.id
_entity.type
_entity.pdbx_description
1 polymer ?
#
loop_
_entity_poly.entity_id
_entity_poly.type
_entity_poly.pdbx_seq_one_letter_code
_entity_poly.pdbx_strand_id
1 'polypeptide(L)'
;MADPGMSVAPYWELTFDADGDPDGAERDRLLGEIGGHGLHDLIVFAHGWNNDRSGATALYRRFFAPVPKLAPRARIGYAGVIWPSMRFCDEPIPDFPKSVVARDAEEAAAPVLDKDTRRALLETFPGRATVVHQIARMLDQRPANELAEFGRLVRLLVEVLPGGPQPLFAADTLAQGVPRSEPVLFSGDTTALCEEFAAALAGLQGGGEAAGFTVPNPWDGAKELLRQAAYYAMKRRAGAVGERGLGPVIGRLAEAAPEVRVHLVGHSFGGRLVSFALRGLPDGVRTVKSVTLLQGAFSHYAFAARLPHNPRACGVLQGRQNRIDGPLVCCYSHFDEALGTLYPLASRMADDAESALGEDVGRVLGARWGAMGHDGVQEVPGTRSLDLAAALRGPLAAPGCVNVDAAAVVKRGGPPCGAHSDIVHPELARVVLAAGRIG
;
A
#
# COMPACT_ATOMS: atom_id res chain seq x y z
N MET A 1 -9.70 15.10 -23.55
CA MET A 1 -8.81 16.27 -23.35
C MET A 1 -7.96 16.01 -22.12
N ALA A 2 -6.65 16.27 -22.17
CA ALA A 2 -5.79 16.16 -20.98
C ALA A 2 -6.24 17.18 -19.92
N ASP A 3 -6.24 16.77 -18.66
CA ASP A 3 -6.43 17.71 -17.54
C ASP A 3 -5.31 18.78 -17.63
N PRO A 4 -5.64 20.08 -17.78
CA PRO A 4 -4.66 21.16 -17.92
C PRO A 4 -3.67 21.25 -16.74
N GLY A 5 -3.89 20.51 -15.65
CA GLY A 5 -2.97 20.41 -14.51
C GLY A 5 -1.87 19.35 -14.61
N MET A 6 -1.91 18.38 -15.54
CA MET A 6 -0.96 17.26 -15.59
C MET A 6 0.41 17.64 -16.18
N SER A 7 1.48 17.05 -15.63
CA SER A 7 2.89 17.32 -16.02
C SER A 7 3.35 16.54 -17.25
N VAL A 8 2.53 15.59 -17.71
CA VAL A 8 2.86 14.63 -18.78
C VAL A 8 1.66 14.41 -19.69
N ALA A 9 1.91 14.02 -20.93
CA ALA A 9 0.89 13.67 -21.91
C ALA A 9 1.42 12.59 -22.89
N PRO A 10 0.57 11.67 -23.38
CA PRO A 10 -0.84 11.50 -23.01
C PRO A 10 -1.00 10.87 -21.60
N TYR A 11 -2.10 11.22 -20.91
CA TYR A 11 -2.43 10.72 -19.57
C TYR A 11 -3.88 10.24 -19.50
N TRP A 12 -4.08 9.10 -18.83
CA TRP A 12 -5.38 8.52 -18.53
C TRP A 12 -5.55 8.28 -17.02
N GLU A 13 -6.78 8.34 -16.55
CA GLU A 13 -7.17 7.83 -15.23
C GLU A 13 -7.94 6.53 -15.42
N LEU A 14 -7.74 5.57 -14.52
CA LEU A 14 -8.52 4.34 -14.43
C LEU A 14 -9.09 4.24 -13.02
N THR A 15 -10.38 4.55 -12.88
CA THR A 15 -11.12 4.47 -11.64
C THR A 15 -11.72 3.09 -11.48
N PHE A 16 -11.58 2.51 -10.30
CA PHE A 16 -12.20 1.26 -9.90
C PHE A 16 -13.04 1.48 -8.63
N ASP A 17 -14.08 0.66 -8.45
CA ASP A 17 -14.76 0.56 -7.18
C ASP A 17 -14.05 -0.40 -6.21
N ALA A 18 -14.67 -0.71 -5.06
CA ALA A 18 -14.06 -1.54 -4.02
C ALA A 18 -13.97 -3.02 -4.38
N ASP A 19 -14.77 -3.48 -5.34
CA ASP A 19 -14.83 -4.87 -5.81
C ASP A 19 -13.99 -5.11 -7.07
N GLY A 20 -13.48 -4.02 -7.65
CA GLY A 20 -12.58 -4.03 -8.79
C GLY A 20 -13.27 -3.78 -10.12
N ASP A 21 -14.51 -3.30 -10.13
CA ASP A 21 -15.19 -2.94 -11.36
C ASP A 21 -14.64 -1.58 -11.86
N PRO A 22 -14.11 -1.52 -13.11
CA PRO A 22 -13.60 -0.28 -13.67
C PRO A 22 -14.75 0.63 -14.12
N ASP A 23 -14.52 1.94 -14.05
CA ASP A 23 -15.31 2.90 -14.84
C ASP A 23 -15.18 2.55 -16.33
N GLY A 24 -16.31 2.20 -16.94
CA GLY A 24 -16.34 1.72 -18.32
C GLY A 24 -15.89 2.77 -19.32
N ALA A 25 -16.24 4.04 -19.09
CA ALA A 25 -15.91 5.12 -20.01
C ALA A 25 -14.41 5.46 -19.97
N GLU A 26 -13.81 5.52 -18.78
CA GLU A 26 -12.37 5.70 -18.61
C GLU A 26 -11.56 4.55 -19.23
N ARG A 27 -11.99 3.30 -18.97
CA ARG A 27 -11.39 2.10 -19.58
C ARG A 27 -11.47 2.14 -21.11
N ASP A 28 -12.66 2.35 -21.66
CA ASP A 28 -12.88 2.28 -23.11
C ASP A 28 -12.16 3.42 -23.83
N ARG A 29 -12.03 4.58 -23.18
CA ARG A 29 -11.23 5.69 -23.67
C ARG A 29 -9.75 5.33 -23.77
N LEU A 30 -9.15 4.75 -22.72
CA LEU A 30 -7.75 4.28 -22.79
C LEU A 30 -7.57 3.28 -23.94
N LEU A 31 -8.43 2.28 -24.03
CA LEU A 31 -8.33 1.22 -25.04
C LEU A 31 -8.51 1.76 -26.47
N GLY A 32 -9.39 2.76 -26.66
CA GLY A 32 -9.63 3.38 -27.98
C GLY A 32 -8.56 4.38 -28.41
N GLU A 33 -7.96 5.12 -27.47
CA GLU A 33 -6.98 6.17 -27.79
C GLU A 33 -5.54 5.63 -27.90
N ILE A 34 -5.17 4.62 -27.10
CA ILE A 34 -3.77 4.20 -26.93
C ILE A 34 -3.07 3.79 -28.24
N GLY A 35 -3.77 3.09 -29.14
CA GLY A 35 -3.22 2.69 -30.43
C GLY A 35 -2.95 3.87 -31.38
N GLY A 36 -3.69 4.97 -31.24
CA GLY A 36 -3.56 6.17 -32.09
C GLY A 36 -2.37 7.06 -31.73
N HIS A 37 -1.81 6.94 -30.52
CA HIS A 37 -0.73 7.80 -30.04
C HIS A 37 0.67 7.35 -30.47
N GLY A 38 0.83 6.16 -31.09
CA GLY A 38 2.13 5.65 -31.53
C GLY A 38 3.13 5.44 -30.39
N LEU A 39 2.63 5.13 -29.20
CA LEU A 39 3.39 4.87 -27.98
C LEU A 39 4.05 3.50 -28.02
N HIS A 40 5.17 3.38 -27.31
CA HIS A 40 5.86 2.11 -27.09
C HIS A 40 5.68 1.59 -25.67
N ASP A 41 5.64 2.50 -24.69
CA ASP A 41 5.62 2.16 -23.28
C ASP A 41 4.45 2.87 -22.59
N LEU A 42 3.72 2.15 -21.74
CA LEU A 42 2.69 2.69 -20.86
C LEU A 42 3.14 2.49 -19.40
N ILE A 43 3.35 3.59 -18.68
CA ILE A 43 3.62 3.55 -17.24
C ILE A 43 2.29 3.71 -16.49
N VAL A 44 1.87 2.67 -15.78
CA VAL A 44 0.65 2.66 -14.95
C VAL A 44 1.09 2.77 -13.49
N PHE A 45 0.63 3.80 -12.77
CA PHE A 45 0.95 4.00 -11.37
C PHE A 45 -0.31 3.88 -10.51
N ALA A 46 -0.25 3.05 -9.47
CA ALA A 46 -1.23 2.99 -8.38
C ALA A 46 -0.58 3.37 -7.05
N HIS A 47 -1.17 4.31 -6.30
CA HIS A 47 -0.78 4.60 -4.91
C HIS A 47 -1.94 4.35 -3.94
N GLY A 48 -1.67 4.41 -2.63
CA GLY A 48 -2.63 4.03 -1.58
C GLY A 48 -3.36 5.17 -0.87
N TRP A 49 -3.34 6.41 -1.37
CA TRP A 49 -3.83 7.59 -0.65
C TRP A 49 -4.87 8.40 -1.44
N ASN A 50 -6.05 7.86 -1.67
CA ASN A 50 -7.12 8.54 -2.41
C ASN A 50 -8.15 9.20 -1.47
N ASN A 51 -7.68 9.93 -0.46
CA ASN A 51 -8.57 10.73 0.42
C ASN A 51 -9.47 11.68 -0.36
N ASP A 52 -8.93 12.23 -1.46
CA ASP A 52 -9.69 12.93 -2.48
C ASP A 52 -8.97 12.74 -3.84
N ARG A 53 -9.72 12.82 -4.93
CA ARG A 53 -9.18 12.61 -6.30
C ARG A 53 -8.09 13.63 -6.65
N SER A 54 -8.20 14.88 -6.18
CA SER A 54 -7.25 15.94 -6.54
C SER A 54 -5.86 15.73 -5.91
N GLY A 55 -5.81 15.25 -4.67
CA GLY A 55 -4.59 14.86 -3.97
C GLY A 55 -3.90 13.68 -4.65
N ALA A 56 -4.69 12.70 -5.10
CA ALA A 56 -4.19 11.54 -5.85
C ALA A 56 -3.52 11.96 -7.18
N THR A 57 -4.24 12.73 -7.99
CA THR A 57 -3.73 13.25 -9.27
C THR A 57 -2.52 14.18 -9.07
N ALA A 58 -2.46 14.93 -7.95
CA ALA A 58 -1.28 15.72 -7.61
C ALA A 58 -0.02 14.88 -7.35
N LEU A 59 -0.16 13.68 -6.75
CA LEU A 59 0.95 12.74 -6.58
C LEU A 59 1.39 12.16 -7.92
N TYR A 60 0.47 11.71 -8.77
CA TYR A 60 0.78 11.24 -10.12
C TYR A 60 1.55 12.30 -10.92
N ARG A 61 1.06 13.53 -10.91
CA ARG A 61 1.71 14.67 -11.56
C ARG A 61 3.15 14.86 -11.08
N ARG A 62 3.38 14.83 -9.77
CA ARG A 62 4.72 15.06 -9.20
C ARG A 62 5.67 13.92 -9.47
N PHE A 63 5.20 12.68 -9.36
CA PHE A 63 6.01 11.49 -9.62
C PHE A 63 6.40 11.37 -11.11
N PHE A 64 5.48 11.69 -12.02
CA PHE A 64 5.76 11.63 -13.47
C PHE A 64 6.52 12.84 -14.02
N ALA A 65 6.48 14.00 -13.33
CA ALA A 65 7.13 15.22 -13.78
C ALA A 65 8.60 15.08 -14.25
N PRO A 66 9.49 14.30 -13.59
CA PRO A 66 10.86 14.14 -14.07
C PRO A 66 10.98 13.25 -15.33
N VAL A 67 10.01 12.38 -15.63
CA VAL A 67 10.14 11.33 -16.65
C VAL A 67 10.47 11.87 -18.06
N PRO A 68 9.77 12.90 -18.59
CA PRO A 68 10.09 13.41 -19.93
C PRO A 68 11.52 13.95 -20.07
N LYS A 69 12.11 14.48 -18.99
CA LYS A 69 13.51 14.94 -18.99
C LYS A 69 14.49 13.79 -18.90
N LEU A 70 14.12 12.72 -18.20
CA LEU A 70 14.95 11.53 -18.02
C LEU A 70 14.95 10.60 -19.25
N ALA A 71 13.87 10.58 -20.02
CA ALA A 71 13.72 9.76 -21.23
C ALA A 71 13.12 10.58 -22.40
N PRO A 72 13.82 11.62 -22.91
CA PRO A 72 13.25 12.57 -23.87
C PRO A 72 12.97 12.00 -25.26
N ARG A 73 13.52 10.82 -25.59
CA ARG A 73 13.31 10.12 -26.87
C ARG A 73 12.28 9.00 -26.78
N ALA A 74 11.90 8.61 -25.58
CA ALA A 74 10.95 7.54 -25.36
C ALA A 74 9.53 8.01 -25.66
N ARG A 75 8.71 7.10 -26.20
CA ARG A 75 7.31 7.35 -26.53
C ARG A 75 6.43 6.74 -25.45
N ILE A 76 6.20 7.52 -24.40
CA ILE A 76 5.60 7.06 -23.14
C ILE A 76 4.19 7.61 -22.99
N GLY A 77 3.24 6.73 -22.69
CA GLY A 77 1.94 7.08 -22.12
C GLY A 77 1.92 6.87 -20.61
N TYR A 78 1.01 7.56 -19.93
CA TYR A 78 0.93 7.53 -18.47
C TYR A 78 -0.50 7.21 -18.02
N ALA A 79 -0.66 6.38 -17.01
CA ALA A 79 -1.96 6.10 -16.41
C ALA A 79 -1.89 6.15 -14.87
N GLY A 80 -2.85 6.82 -14.24
CA GLY A 80 -3.06 6.79 -12.79
C GLY A 80 -4.23 5.88 -12.44
N VAL A 81 -4.09 5.06 -11.40
CA VAL A 81 -5.17 4.19 -10.90
C VAL A 81 -5.86 4.84 -9.71
N ILE A 82 -7.16 5.12 -9.84
CA ILE A 82 -8.00 5.62 -8.76
C ILE A 82 -8.82 4.44 -8.23
N TRP A 83 -8.83 4.25 -6.92
CA TRP A 83 -9.55 3.18 -6.24
C TRP A 83 -9.89 3.62 -4.81
N PRO A 84 -10.88 3.00 -4.13
CA PRO A 84 -11.37 3.46 -2.84
C PRO A 84 -10.36 3.15 -1.73
N SER A 85 -9.34 4.00 -1.65
CA SER A 85 -8.24 3.96 -0.70
C SER A 85 -8.15 5.24 0.10
N MET A 86 -7.62 5.17 1.31
CA MET A 86 -7.41 6.35 2.14
C MET A 86 -6.18 6.21 3.01
N ARG A 87 -5.72 7.37 3.48
CA ARG A 87 -4.71 7.58 4.49
C ARG A 87 -5.32 8.39 5.64
N PHE A 88 -4.82 8.25 6.86
CA PHE A 88 -5.22 9.17 7.93
C PHE A 88 -4.53 10.53 7.75
N CYS A 89 -5.27 11.64 7.81
CA CYS A 89 -4.75 12.96 7.39
C CYS A 89 -3.71 13.57 8.34
N ASP A 90 -3.55 13.00 9.53
CA ASP A 90 -2.55 13.38 10.52
C ASP A 90 -1.15 12.83 10.23
N GLU A 91 -1.00 11.86 9.33
CA GLU A 91 0.35 11.39 8.98
C GLU A 91 1.01 12.40 8.00
N PRO A 92 2.30 12.71 8.15
CA PRO A 92 2.96 13.68 7.28
C PRO A 92 3.31 13.10 5.90
N ILE A 93 3.24 13.93 4.85
CA ILE A 93 3.72 13.59 3.50
C ILE A 93 4.82 14.60 3.12
N PRO A 94 6.07 14.15 2.90
CA PRO A 94 7.13 15.01 2.38
C PRO A 94 6.75 15.68 1.06
N ASP A 95 7.23 16.92 0.84
CA ASP A 95 6.99 17.76 -0.35
C ASP A 95 5.55 18.24 -0.57
N PHE A 96 4.55 17.70 0.13
CA PHE A 96 3.19 18.21 0.13
C PHE A 96 3.01 19.25 1.25
N PRO A 97 2.11 20.26 1.10
CA PRO A 97 1.79 21.13 2.20
C PRO A 97 1.37 20.29 3.40
N LYS A 98 2.01 20.49 4.57
CA LYS A 98 1.52 19.89 5.82
C LYS A 98 0.06 20.30 5.95
N SER A 99 -0.86 19.34 6.09
CA SER A 99 -2.23 19.66 6.48
C SER A 99 -2.16 20.46 7.79
N VAL A 100 -3.07 21.41 8.00
CA VAL A 100 -3.16 22.11 9.31
C VAL A 100 -3.24 21.07 10.44
N VAL A 101 -3.91 19.96 10.16
CA VAL A 101 -4.04 18.76 10.99
C VAL A 101 -2.71 18.08 11.33
N ALA A 102 -1.81 17.85 10.38
CA ALA A 102 -0.51 17.22 10.67
C ALA A 102 0.37 18.13 11.55
N ARG A 103 0.11 19.44 11.55
CA ARG A 103 0.78 20.41 12.46
C ARG A 103 0.12 20.37 13.85
N ASP A 104 -1.20 20.31 13.91
CA ASP A 104 -1.94 20.23 15.19
C ASP A 104 -1.77 18.85 15.89
N ALA A 105 -1.58 17.76 15.13
CA ALA A 105 -1.33 16.42 15.66
C ALA A 105 0.08 16.29 16.29
N GLU A 106 1.04 17.10 15.86
CA GLU A 106 2.33 17.26 16.55
C GLU A 106 2.16 17.94 17.93
N GLU A 107 1.06 18.70 18.16
CA GLU A 107 0.79 19.46 19.39
C GLU A 107 -0.29 18.83 20.30
N ALA A 108 -1.17 17.97 19.78
CA ALA A 108 -2.29 17.37 20.52
C ALA A 108 -2.19 15.84 20.65
N ALA A 109 -1.88 15.35 21.86
CA ALA A 109 -1.83 13.92 22.22
C ALA A 109 -3.22 13.24 22.30
N ALA A 110 -4.27 13.81 21.70
CA ALA A 110 -5.62 13.28 21.79
C ALA A 110 -5.96 12.39 20.58
N PRO A 111 -6.64 11.24 20.77
CA PRO A 111 -6.98 10.30 19.70
C PRO A 111 -8.16 10.80 18.84
N VAL A 112 -8.34 12.11 18.73
CA VAL A 112 -9.45 12.77 18.01
C VAL A 112 -9.29 12.60 16.51
N LEU A 113 -10.42 12.44 15.82
CA LEU A 113 -10.48 12.51 14.36
C LEU A 113 -10.70 13.94 13.90
N ASP A 114 -9.80 14.46 13.09
CA ASP A 114 -9.96 15.73 12.41
C ASP A 114 -11.03 15.67 11.32
N LYS A 115 -11.45 16.84 10.82
CA LYS A 115 -12.52 16.95 9.82
C LYS A 115 -12.17 16.26 8.50
N ASP A 116 -10.90 16.29 8.09
CA ASP A 116 -10.46 15.71 6.83
C ASP A 116 -10.42 14.18 6.92
N THR A 117 -9.92 13.62 8.02
CA THR A 117 -9.97 12.17 8.28
C THR A 117 -11.42 11.68 8.40
N ARG A 118 -12.31 12.43 9.08
CA ARG A 118 -13.75 12.10 9.14
C ARG A 118 -14.37 12.06 7.75
N ARG A 119 -14.09 13.05 6.91
CA ARG A 119 -14.55 13.08 5.51
C ARG A 119 -14.00 11.89 4.71
N ALA A 120 -12.71 11.62 4.79
CA ALA A 120 -12.08 10.49 4.10
C ALA A 120 -12.70 9.14 4.51
N LEU A 121 -12.99 8.94 5.80
CA LEU A 121 -13.70 7.75 6.28
C LEU A 121 -15.12 7.63 5.67
N LEU A 122 -15.87 8.72 5.59
CA LEU A 122 -17.22 8.72 5.01
C LEU A 122 -17.21 8.39 3.51
N GLU A 123 -16.26 8.93 2.76
CA GLU A 123 -16.10 8.66 1.33
C GLU A 123 -15.61 7.23 1.07
N THR A 124 -14.71 6.73 1.92
CA THR A 124 -14.12 5.38 1.80
C THR A 124 -15.09 4.27 2.21
N PHE A 125 -16.01 4.56 3.14
CA PHE A 125 -17.01 3.61 3.67
C PHE A 125 -18.44 4.15 3.46
N PRO A 126 -18.92 4.19 2.20
CA PRO A 126 -20.26 4.68 1.91
C PRO A 126 -21.33 3.87 2.66
N GLY A 127 -22.36 4.54 3.14
CA GLY A 127 -23.43 3.92 3.94
C GLY A 127 -23.09 3.68 5.42
N ARG A 128 -21.86 3.95 5.87
CA ARG A 128 -21.44 3.79 7.28
C ARG A 128 -21.41 5.12 8.07
N ALA A 129 -22.11 6.15 7.61
CA ALA A 129 -22.05 7.49 8.19
C ALA A 129 -22.36 7.55 9.71
N THR A 130 -23.42 6.85 10.15
CA THR A 130 -23.77 6.76 11.57
C THR A 130 -22.66 6.14 12.39
N VAL A 131 -22.00 5.09 11.87
CA VAL A 131 -20.88 4.40 12.54
C VAL A 131 -19.68 5.34 12.66
N VAL A 132 -19.31 6.04 11.59
CA VAL A 132 -18.20 7.02 11.58
C VAL A 132 -18.47 8.14 12.60
N HIS A 133 -19.69 8.67 12.66
CA HIS A 133 -20.04 9.70 13.63
C HIS A 133 -19.97 9.21 15.08
N GLN A 134 -20.41 7.98 15.36
CA GLN A 134 -20.33 7.38 16.69
C GLN A 134 -18.88 7.14 17.11
N ILE A 135 -18.05 6.56 16.23
CA ILE A 135 -16.61 6.36 16.45
C ILE A 135 -15.93 7.69 16.78
N ALA A 136 -16.17 8.71 15.97
CA ALA A 136 -15.59 10.04 16.17
C ALA A 136 -16.00 10.63 17.53
N ARG A 137 -17.28 10.53 17.90
CA ARG A 137 -17.79 10.98 19.20
C ARG A 137 -17.13 10.23 20.36
N MET A 138 -16.94 8.93 20.26
CA MET A 138 -16.31 8.13 21.32
C MET A 138 -14.83 8.48 21.50
N LEU A 139 -14.11 8.72 20.40
CA LEU A 139 -12.72 9.20 20.45
C LEU A 139 -12.62 10.59 21.11
N ASP A 140 -13.61 11.46 20.87
CA ASP A 140 -13.69 12.78 21.51
C ASP A 140 -14.02 12.68 23.01
N GLN A 141 -14.96 11.82 23.39
CA GLN A 141 -15.50 11.74 24.76
C GLN A 141 -14.73 10.82 25.70
N ARG A 142 -14.03 9.80 25.16
CA ARG A 142 -13.32 8.74 25.89
C ARG A 142 -14.13 8.15 27.07
N PRO A 143 -15.36 7.67 26.82
CA PRO A 143 -16.21 7.14 27.88
C PRO A 143 -15.55 5.97 28.62
N ALA A 144 -15.65 5.96 29.95
CA ALA A 144 -15.16 4.87 30.77
C ALA A 144 -15.91 3.57 30.44
N ASN A 145 -15.19 2.44 30.34
CA ASN A 145 -15.74 1.10 30.10
C ASN A 145 -16.48 0.89 28.77
N GLU A 146 -16.33 1.79 27.79
CA GLU A 146 -17.00 1.69 26.48
C GLU A 146 -16.07 1.29 25.31
N LEU A 147 -14.83 0.89 25.59
CA LEU A 147 -13.89 0.42 24.57
C LEU A 147 -14.39 -0.80 23.80
N ALA A 148 -15.11 -1.72 24.45
CA ALA A 148 -15.70 -2.86 23.77
C ALA A 148 -16.73 -2.45 22.69
N GLU A 149 -17.55 -1.43 22.99
CA GLU A 149 -18.50 -0.87 22.02
C GLU A 149 -17.77 -0.13 20.90
N PHE A 150 -16.73 0.63 21.23
CA PHE A 150 -15.85 1.27 20.25
C PHE A 150 -15.29 0.23 19.26
N GLY A 151 -14.73 -0.88 19.77
CA GLY A 151 -14.21 -1.98 18.96
C GLY A 151 -15.28 -2.62 18.07
N ARG A 152 -16.50 -2.80 18.59
CA ARG A 152 -17.64 -3.29 17.80
C ARG A 152 -17.99 -2.35 16.64
N LEU A 153 -17.96 -1.04 16.86
CA LEU A 153 -18.19 -0.05 15.81
C LEU A 153 -17.07 -0.03 14.77
N VAL A 154 -15.80 -0.13 15.20
CA VAL A 154 -14.65 -0.24 14.30
C VAL A 154 -14.77 -1.48 13.41
N ARG A 155 -15.17 -2.63 13.97
CA ARG A 155 -15.44 -3.86 13.21
C ARG A 155 -16.57 -3.66 12.20
N LEU A 156 -17.69 -3.07 12.65
CA LEU A 156 -18.85 -2.79 11.83
C LEU A 156 -18.53 -1.82 10.66
N LEU A 157 -17.62 -0.87 10.87
CA LEU A 157 -17.19 0.06 9.83
C LEU A 157 -16.55 -0.67 8.64
N VAL A 158 -15.70 -1.65 8.93
CA VAL A 158 -14.88 -2.35 7.92
C VAL A 158 -15.42 -3.72 7.54
N GLU A 159 -16.57 -4.10 8.08
CA GLU A 159 -17.30 -5.32 7.75
C GLU A 159 -17.70 -5.31 6.26
N VAL A 160 -17.45 -6.44 5.60
CA VAL A 160 -17.82 -6.67 4.20
C VAL A 160 -19.00 -7.62 4.16
N LEU A 161 -19.94 -7.37 3.24
CA LEU A 161 -21.07 -8.27 3.03
C LEU A 161 -20.59 -9.71 2.68
N PRO A 162 -21.18 -10.74 3.31
CA PRO A 162 -20.91 -12.13 2.96
C PRO A 162 -21.16 -12.40 1.47
N GLY A 163 -20.24 -13.09 0.80
CA GLY A 163 -20.35 -13.48 -0.61
C GLY A 163 -19.65 -12.56 -1.62
N GLY A 164 -19.11 -11.41 -1.19
CA GLY A 164 -18.32 -10.52 -2.04
C GLY A 164 -16.89 -11.02 -2.34
N PRO A 165 -16.17 -10.39 -3.28
CA PRO A 165 -14.77 -10.70 -3.60
C PRO A 165 -13.82 -10.55 -2.42
N GLN A 166 -13.93 -9.42 -1.74
CA GLN A 166 -12.90 -8.83 -0.88
C GLN A 166 -12.42 -9.71 0.28
N PRO A 167 -13.26 -10.52 0.97
CA PRO A 167 -12.82 -11.39 2.05
C PRO A 167 -11.70 -12.37 1.62
N LEU A 168 -11.62 -12.73 0.34
CA LEU A 168 -10.61 -13.65 -0.17
C LEU A 168 -9.23 -13.00 -0.40
N PHE A 169 -9.15 -11.67 -0.35
CA PHE A 169 -8.01 -10.87 -0.77
C PHE A 169 -7.21 -10.23 0.37
N ALA A 170 -7.56 -10.54 1.63
CA ALA A 170 -6.88 -9.98 2.79
C ALA A 170 -5.55 -10.68 3.12
N ALA A 171 -5.47 -11.98 2.82
CA ALA A 171 -4.36 -12.83 3.20
C ALA A 171 -3.08 -12.50 2.42
N ASP A 172 -1.94 -12.59 3.10
CA ASP A 172 -0.60 -12.54 2.47
C ASP A 172 -0.02 -13.91 2.21
N THR A 173 -0.52 -14.93 2.91
CA THR A 173 -0.03 -16.29 2.89
C THR A 173 -1.19 -17.25 2.68
N LEU A 174 -0.88 -18.45 2.19
CA LEU A 174 -1.83 -19.52 1.93
C LEU A 174 -1.28 -20.81 2.55
N ALA A 175 -2.01 -21.39 3.52
CA ALA A 175 -1.73 -22.71 4.06
C ALA A 175 -2.71 -23.73 3.47
N GLN A 176 -2.21 -24.84 2.94
CA GLN A 176 -3.09 -25.89 2.40
C GLN A 176 -3.86 -26.60 3.54
N GLY A 177 -5.17 -26.76 3.35
CA GLY A 177 -6.02 -27.56 4.25
C GLY A 177 -6.33 -26.93 5.62
N VAL A 178 -5.97 -25.66 5.85
CA VAL A 178 -6.28 -24.94 7.09
C VAL A 178 -7.38 -23.91 6.81
N PRO A 179 -8.53 -23.94 7.52
CA PRO A 179 -9.53 -22.89 7.45
C PRO A 179 -8.88 -21.54 7.76
N ARG A 180 -9.21 -20.50 6.99
CA ARG A 180 -8.75 -19.15 7.30
C ARG A 180 -9.47 -18.65 8.55
N SER A 181 -8.73 -18.41 9.63
CA SER A 181 -9.24 -17.70 10.80
C SER A 181 -9.52 -16.24 10.48
N GLU A 182 -10.52 -15.66 11.14
CA GLU A 182 -10.68 -14.20 11.15
C GLU A 182 -9.53 -13.56 11.95
N PRO A 183 -8.94 -12.44 11.48
CA PRO A 183 -7.93 -11.69 12.22
C PRO A 183 -8.33 -11.42 13.68
N VAL A 184 -7.37 -11.53 14.61
CA VAL A 184 -7.50 -11.11 16.02
C VAL A 184 -7.96 -9.65 16.12
N LEU A 185 -7.62 -8.79 15.16
CA LEU A 185 -8.15 -7.43 15.06
C LEU A 185 -9.70 -7.37 15.09
N PHE A 186 -10.37 -8.40 14.59
CA PHE A 186 -11.83 -8.47 14.48
C PHE A 186 -12.50 -9.39 15.52
N SER A 187 -11.73 -10.20 16.24
CA SER A 187 -12.24 -11.16 17.23
C SER A 187 -11.69 -10.97 18.66
N GLY A 188 -10.54 -10.30 18.83
CA GLY A 188 -9.82 -10.15 20.09
C GLY A 188 -10.42 -9.15 21.08
N ASP A 189 -9.85 -9.07 22.29
CA ASP A 189 -10.26 -8.08 23.28
C ASP A 189 -9.84 -6.67 22.86
N THR A 190 -10.79 -5.73 22.80
CA THR A 190 -10.51 -4.38 22.29
C THR A 190 -9.60 -3.59 23.21
N THR A 191 -9.71 -3.78 24.52
CA THR A 191 -8.87 -3.08 25.50
C THR A 191 -7.41 -3.48 25.31
N ALA A 192 -7.12 -4.78 25.27
CA ALA A 192 -5.78 -5.30 25.04
C ALA A 192 -5.18 -4.80 23.71
N LEU A 193 -5.94 -4.85 22.61
CA LEU A 193 -5.47 -4.34 21.31
C LEU A 193 -5.10 -2.84 21.38
N CYS A 194 -5.94 -2.04 22.03
CA CYS A 194 -5.72 -0.62 22.22
C CYS A 194 -4.49 -0.33 23.11
N GLU A 195 -4.28 -1.08 24.19
CA GLU A 195 -3.10 -0.95 25.06
C GLU A 195 -1.80 -1.25 24.29
N GLU A 196 -1.79 -2.30 23.48
CA GLU A 196 -0.62 -2.65 22.65
C GLU A 196 -0.29 -1.55 21.64
N PHE A 197 -1.30 -0.97 20.98
CA PHE A 197 -1.08 0.16 20.08
C PHE A 197 -0.60 1.41 20.80
N ALA A 198 -1.16 1.73 21.97
CA ALA A 198 -0.71 2.85 22.79
C ALA A 198 0.78 2.72 23.16
N ALA A 199 1.18 1.51 23.58
CA ALA A 199 2.58 1.22 23.91
C ALA A 199 3.51 1.34 22.70
N ALA A 200 3.10 0.83 21.53
CA ALA A 200 3.88 0.93 20.30
C ALA A 200 4.07 2.40 19.85
N LEU A 201 3.02 3.21 19.91
CA LEU A 201 3.09 4.64 19.57
C LEU A 201 3.99 5.42 20.55
N ALA A 202 3.91 5.13 21.84
CA ALA A 202 4.78 5.75 22.84
C ALA A 202 6.26 5.42 22.56
N GLY A 203 6.56 4.18 22.16
CA GLY A 203 7.91 3.75 21.78
C GLY A 203 8.47 4.50 20.56
N LEU A 204 7.62 4.78 19.56
CA LEU A 204 8.02 5.54 18.36
C LEU A 204 8.29 7.03 18.66
N GLN A 205 7.61 7.61 19.65
CA GLN A 205 7.81 9.00 20.06
C GLN A 205 8.97 9.19 21.06
N GLY A 206 9.31 8.14 21.83
CA GLY A 206 10.10 8.25 23.05
C GLY A 206 11.62 8.08 22.94
N GLY A 207 12.19 7.76 21.77
CA GLY A 207 13.64 7.78 21.57
C GLY A 207 14.48 7.15 22.70
N GLY A 208 14.11 5.98 23.19
CA GLY A 208 14.99 5.11 23.99
C GLY A 208 15.20 5.43 25.49
N GLU A 209 14.67 6.49 26.10
CA GLU A 209 14.85 6.72 27.55
C GLU A 209 13.55 7.00 28.32
N ALA A 210 13.27 6.08 29.27
CA ALA A 210 12.42 6.18 30.45
C ALA A 210 11.05 6.89 30.29
N ALA A 211 10.10 6.22 29.65
CA ALA A 211 8.68 6.48 29.93
C ALA A 211 8.39 6.05 31.38
N GLY A 212 7.99 6.99 32.23
CA GLY A 212 7.58 6.71 33.60
C GLY A 212 6.49 5.63 33.67
N PHE A 213 6.45 4.90 34.78
CA PHE A 213 5.41 3.91 35.13
C PHE A 213 4.02 4.56 35.20
N THR A 214 3.42 4.81 34.04
CA THR A 214 2.03 5.25 33.90
C THR A 214 1.29 4.11 33.23
N VAL A 215 0.21 3.62 33.85
CA VAL A 215 -0.67 2.64 33.22
C VAL A 215 -1.17 3.27 31.90
N PRO A 216 -0.90 2.67 30.72
CA PRO A 216 -1.32 3.24 29.46
C PRO A 216 -2.84 3.40 29.46
N ASN A 217 -3.34 4.58 29.12
CA ASN A 217 -4.77 4.73 28.88
C ASN A 217 -5.08 4.07 27.53
N PRO A 218 -5.89 3.00 27.46
CA PRO A 218 -6.12 2.29 26.19
C PRO A 218 -6.75 3.21 25.12
N TRP A 219 -7.46 4.27 25.52
CA TRP A 219 -7.98 5.25 24.57
C TRP A 219 -6.88 5.92 23.73
N ASP A 220 -5.64 5.97 24.21
CA ASP A 220 -4.52 6.54 23.47
C ASP A 220 -4.14 5.68 22.25
N GLY A 221 -4.47 4.38 22.26
CA GLY A 221 -4.32 3.47 21.11
C GLY A 221 -5.59 3.28 20.27
N ALA A 222 -6.74 3.85 20.68
CA ALA A 222 -8.02 3.64 20.01
C ALA A 222 -8.05 4.19 18.57
N LYS A 223 -7.41 5.34 18.32
CA LYS A 223 -7.26 5.89 16.97
C LYS A 223 -6.42 4.98 16.08
N GLU A 224 -5.39 4.35 16.64
CA GLU A 224 -4.54 3.41 15.92
C GLU A 224 -5.29 2.12 15.59
N LEU A 225 -6.11 1.60 16.51
CA LEU A 225 -7.00 0.47 16.22
C LEU A 225 -7.90 0.75 15.01
N LEU A 226 -8.53 1.93 14.98
CA LEU A 226 -9.35 2.37 13.85
C LEU A 226 -8.52 2.48 12.55
N ARG A 227 -7.32 3.05 12.64
CA ARG A 227 -6.38 3.19 11.51
C ARG A 227 -6.01 1.82 10.93
N GLN A 228 -5.64 0.86 11.77
CA GLN A 228 -5.29 -0.49 11.34
C GLN A 228 -6.48 -1.26 10.76
N ALA A 229 -7.68 -1.10 11.32
CA ALA A 229 -8.89 -1.67 10.73
C ALA A 229 -9.17 -1.10 9.32
N ALA A 230 -9.06 0.22 9.16
CA ALA A 230 -9.24 0.87 7.86
C ALA A 230 -8.17 0.39 6.85
N TYR A 231 -6.91 0.30 7.24
CA TYR A 231 -5.82 -0.20 6.40
C TYR A 231 -5.97 -1.68 6.05
N TYR A 232 -6.52 -2.50 6.94
CA TYR A 232 -6.87 -3.87 6.60
C TYR A 232 -7.95 -3.93 5.51
N ALA A 233 -8.95 -3.03 5.54
CA ALA A 233 -9.92 -2.92 4.45
C ALA A 233 -9.25 -2.49 3.13
N MET A 234 -8.27 -1.58 3.17
CA MET A 234 -7.50 -1.17 1.98
C MET A 234 -6.68 -2.31 1.42
N LYS A 235 -6.07 -3.14 2.27
CA LYS A 235 -5.34 -4.35 1.87
C LYS A 235 -6.23 -5.33 1.09
N ARG A 236 -7.48 -5.54 1.53
CA ARG A 236 -8.45 -6.38 0.82
C ARG A 236 -8.82 -5.80 -0.55
N ARG A 237 -9.19 -4.51 -0.57
CA ARG A 237 -9.57 -3.81 -1.80
C ARG A 237 -8.43 -3.79 -2.80
N ALA A 238 -7.19 -3.53 -2.38
CA ALA A 238 -6.03 -3.57 -3.26
C ALA A 238 -5.90 -4.93 -3.98
N GLY A 239 -6.10 -6.04 -3.26
CA GLY A 239 -6.08 -7.37 -3.87
C GLY A 239 -7.24 -7.59 -4.86
N ALA A 240 -8.46 -7.18 -4.49
CA ALA A 240 -9.65 -7.31 -5.34
C ALA A 240 -9.53 -6.45 -6.61
N VAL A 241 -9.24 -5.15 -6.46
CA VAL A 241 -9.04 -4.20 -7.57
C VAL A 241 -7.90 -4.64 -8.47
N GLY A 242 -6.79 -5.13 -7.90
CA GLY A 242 -5.69 -5.68 -8.67
C GLY A 242 -6.13 -6.83 -9.56
N GLU A 243 -6.64 -7.91 -8.96
CA GLU A 243 -6.95 -9.14 -9.68
C GLU A 243 -8.19 -9.07 -10.57
N ARG A 244 -9.26 -8.44 -10.11
CA ARG A 244 -10.54 -8.42 -10.82
C ARG A 244 -10.70 -7.19 -11.73
N GLY A 245 -9.96 -6.13 -11.43
CA GLY A 245 -9.99 -4.89 -12.20
C GLY A 245 -8.78 -4.73 -13.12
N LEU A 246 -7.65 -4.31 -12.54
CA LEU A 246 -6.48 -3.88 -13.30
C LEU A 246 -5.91 -5.01 -14.18
N GLY A 247 -5.83 -6.25 -13.68
CA GLY A 247 -5.37 -7.41 -14.46
C GLY A 247 -6.17 -7.62 -15.76
N PRO A 248 -7.51 -7.76 -15.69
CA PRO A 248 -8.37 -7.84 -16.87
C PRO A 248 -8.28 -6.62 -17.81
N VAL A 249 -8.17 -5.40 -17.29
CA VAL A 249 -7.97 -4.19 -18.12
C VAL A 249 -6.66 -4.28 -18.90
N ILE A 250 -5.55 -4.71 -18.27
CA ILE A 250 -4.27 -4.95 -18.96
C ILE A 250 -4.40 -6.06 -20.01
N GLY A 251 -5.18 -7.10 -19.73
CA GLY A 251 -5.49 -8.16 -20.71
C GLY A 251 -6.13 -7.60 -21.97
N ARG A 252 -7.18 -6.79 -21.83
CA ARG A 252 -7.83 -6.12 -22.97
C ARG A 252 -6.91 -5.13 -23.68
N LEU A 253 -6.05 -4.46 -22.93
CA LEU A 253 -5.03 -3.58 -23.53
C LEU A 253 -4.05 -4.37 -24.40
N ALA A 254 -3.63 -5.56 -23.96
CA ALA A 254 -2.75 -6.42 -24.75
C ALA A 254 -3.39 -6.88 -26.07
N GLU A 255 -4.73 -7.01 -26.12
CA GLU A 255 -5.48 -7.32 -27.34
C GLU A 255 -5.61 -6.09 -28.25
N ALA A 256 -5.95 -4.93 -27.68
CA ALA A 256 -6.18 -3.69 -28.43
C ALA A 256 -4.89 -3.05 -28.96
N ALA A 257 -3.78 -3.19 -28.24
CA ALA A 257 -2.49 -2.59 -28.56
C ALA A 257 -1.32 -3.53 -28.19
N PRO A 258 -1.14 -4.65 -28.93
CA PRO A 258 -0.18 -5.70 -28.58
C PRO A 258 1.29 -5.24 -28.57
N GLU A 259 1.61 -4.19 -29.32
CA GLU A 259 2.96 -3.61 -29.39
C GLU A 259 3.31 -2.75 -28.17
N VAL A 260 2.31 -2.31 -27.39
CA VAL A 260 2.55 -1.46 -26.21
C VAL A 260 3.06 -2.31 -25.06
N ARG A 261 4.14 -1.84 -24.43
CA ARG A 261 4.80 -2.44 -23.26
C ARG A 261 4.25 -1.80 -22.00
N VAL A 262 3.74 -2.60 -21.07
CA VAL A 262 3.15 -2.09 -19.82
C VAL A 262 4.14 -2.18 -18.67
N HIS A 263 4.30 -1.08 -17.93
CA HIS A 263 5.16 -0.97 -16.77
C HIS A 263 4.32 -0.57 -15.56
N LEU A 264 4.22 -1.47 -14.58
CA LEU A 264 3.41 -1.22 -13.39
C LEU A 264 4.27 -0.62 -12.28
N VAL A 265 3.81 0.47 -11.70
CA VAL A 265 4.40 1.10 -10.53
C VAL A 265 3.35 1.07 -9.43
N GLY A 266 3.75 0.66 -8.23
CA GLY A 266 2.84 0.56 -7.09
C GLY A 266 3.49 1.08 -5.83
N HIS A 267 2.84 2.01 -5.14
CA HIS A 267 3.28 2.52 -3.85
C HIS A 267 2.37 2.04 -2.72
N SER A 268 2.93 1.67 -1.56
CA SER A 268 2.15 1.22 -0.39
C SER A 268 1.18 0.08 -0.77
N PHE A 269 -0.11 0.20 -0.48
CA PHE A 269 -1.13 -0.75 -0.94
C PHE A 269 -1.34 -0.75 -2.46
N GLY A 270 -0.98 0.32 -3.17
CA GLY A 270 -0.87 0.32 -4.63
C GLY A 270 0.18 -0.69 -5.13
N GLY A 271 1.23 -0.94 -4.35
CA GLY A 271 2.19 -2.03 -4.58
C GLY A 271 1.54 -3.41 -4.53
N ARG A 272 0.66 -3.63 -3.55
CA ARG A 272 -0.16 -4.85 -3.47
C ARG A 272 -1.09 -4.94 -4.67
N LEU A 273 -1.77 -3.84 -5.03
CA LEU A 273 -2.72 -3.79 -6.14
C LEU A 273 -2.08 -4.21 -7.47
N VAL A 274 -0.95 -3.59 -7.85
CA VAL A 274 -0.27 -3.97 -9.10
C VAL A 274 0.30 -5.40 -9.06
N SER A 275 0.64 -5.90 -7.87
CA SER A 275 1.10 -7.27 -7.71
C SER A 275 -0.05 -8.29 -7.88
N PHE A 276 -1.24 -7.97 -7.38
CA PHE A 276 -2.45 -8.78 -7.61
C PHE A 276 -2.97 -8.68 -9.05
N ALA A 277 -2.69 -7.59 -9.76
CA ALA A 277 -2.96 -7.51 -11.19
C ALA A 277 -2.27 -8.61 -11.98
N LEU A 278 -1.06 -9.03 -11.58
CA LEU A 278 -0.37 -10.19 -12.18
C LEU A 278 -1.13 -11.51 -12.00
N ARG A 279 -1.90 -11.66 -10.91
CA ARG A 279 -2.76 -12.82 -10.66
C ARG A 279 -4.03 -12.78 -11.51
N GLY A 280 -4.52 -11.57 -11.82
CA GLY A 280 -5.66 -11.30 -12.68
C GLY A 280 -5.38 -11.24 -14.18
N LEU A 281 -4.12 -11.34 -14.62
CA LEU A 281 -3.78 -11.33 -16.03
C LEU A 281 -4.35 -12.58 -16.73
N PRO A 282 -5.07 -12.43 -17.87
CA PRO A 282 -5.45 -13.56 -18.70
C PRO A 282 -4.24 -14.40 -19.14
N ASP A 283 -4.46 -15.69 -19.36
CA ASP A 283 -3.39 -16.60 -19.79
C ASP A 283 -2.79 -16.17 -21.14
N GLY A 284 -1.48 -16.35 -21.29
CA GLY A 284 -0.75 -15.94 -22.49
C GLY A 284 -0.39 -14.45 -22.56
N VAL A 285 -0.94 -13.58 -21.70
CA VAL A 285 -0.59 -12.15 -21.69
C VAL A 285 0.86 -11.94 -21.20
N ARG A 286 1.68 -11.27 -22.02
CA ARG A 286 3.11 -10.95 -21.76
C ARG A 286 3.45 -9.46 -21.95
N THR A 287 2.45 -8.58 -22.01
CA THR A 287 2.67 -7.13 -22.21
C THR A 287 3.36 -6.46 -21.01
N VAL A 288 3.19 -7.00 -19.79
CA VAL A 288 3.83 -6.44 -18.59
C VAL A 288 5.33 -6.71 -18.60
N LYS A 289 6.13 -5.65 -18.78
CA LYS A 289 7.59 -5.71 -18.92
C LYS A 289 8.36 -5.39 -17.65
N SER A 290 7.75 -4.70 -16.70
CA SER A 290 8.34 -4.49 -15.38
C SER A 290 7.28 -4.19 -14.33
N VAL A 291 7.59 -4.52 -13.08
CA VAL A 291 6.84 -4.06 -11.91
C VAL A 291 7.81 -3.40 -10.95
N THR A 292 7.51 -2.17 -10.50
CA THR A 292 8.30 -1.44 -9.51
C THR A 292 7.44 -1.16 -8.29
N LEU A 293 7.82 -1.72 -7.15
CA LEU A 293 7.16 -1.55 -5.87
C LEU A 293 7.93 -0.52 -5.04
N LEU A 294 7.28 0.58 -4.67
CA LEU A 294 7.84 1.63 -3.84
C LEU A 294 7.22 1.51 -2.44
N GLN A 295 8.00 1.14 -1.43
CA GLN A 295 7.50 1.01 -0.05
C GLN A 295 6.25 0.10 -0.01
N GLY A 296 6.34 -1.11 -0.58
CA GLY A 296 5.20 -2.01 -0.72
C GLY A 296 4.61 -2.45 0.63
N ALA A 297 3.34 -2.11 0.88
CA ALA A 297 2.66 -2.37 2.16
C ALA A 297 1.96 -3.75 2.19
N PHE A 298 2.73 -4.81 2.04
CA PHE A 298 2.29 -6.20 2.18
C PHE A 298 3.47 -7.11 2.48
N SER A 299 3.20 -8.34 2.92
CA SER A 299 4.23 -9.23 3.47
C SER A 299 5.43 -9.40 2.54
N HIS A 300 6.62 -9.33 3.11
CA HIS A 300 7.87 -9.65 2.41
C HIS A 300 7.96 -11.09 1.87
N TYR A 301 7.10 -12.00 2.35
CA TYR A 301 7.00 -13.37 1.88
C TYR A 301 5.90 -13.58 0.83
N ALA A 302 5.24 -12.52 0.35
CA ALA A 302 4.08 -12.65 -0.53
C ALA A 302 4.38 -13.44 -1.83
N PHE A 303 5.62 -13.45 -2.30
CA PHE A 303 6.06 -14.20 -3.49
C PHE A 303 6.79 -15.51 -3.17
N ALA A 304 7.04 -15.80 -1.88
CA ALA A 304 7.83 -16.93 -1.43
C ALA A 304 7.14 -18.26 -1.75
N ALA A 305 7.93 -19.24 -2.19
CA ALA A 305 7.43 -20.58 -2.47
C ALA A 305 7.03 -21.33 -1.19
N ARG A 306 7.73 -21.05 -0.08
CA ARG A 306 7.49 -21.61 1.25
C ARG A 306 7.85 -20.55 2.28
N LEU A 307 7.13 -20.53 3.41
CA LEU A 307 7.49 -19.67 4.54
C LEU A 307 8.54 -20.35 5.42
N PRO A 308 9.56 -19.62 5.94
CA PRO A 308 10.57 -20.20 6.83
C PRO A 308 9.98 -20.81 8.11
N HIS A 309 8.94 -20.19 8.65
CA HIS A 309 8.28 -20.58 9.89
C HIS A 309 7.10 -21.55 9.68
N ASN A 310 6.66 -21.76 8.44
CA ASN A 310 5.62 -22.72 8.11
C ASN A 310 5.82 -23.26 6.69
N PRO A 311 6.60 -24.34 6.51
CA PRO A 311 6.90 -24.88 5.18
C PRO A 311 5.68 -25.41 4.39
N ARG A 312 4.52 -25.58 5.05
CA ARG A 312 3.24 -25.96 4.42
C ARG A 312 2.46 -24.75 3.88
N ALA A 313 2.93 -23.54 4.18
CA ALA A 313 2.37 -22.30 3.69
C ALA A 313 3.28 -21.67 2.63
N CYS A 314 2.68 -20.94 1.70
CA CYS A 314 3.37 -20.14 0.70
C CYS A 314 2.82 -18.71 0.67
N GLY A 315 3.52 -17.81 -0.01
CA GLY A 315 3.02 -16.47 -0.30
C GLY A 315 1.81 -16.50 -1.23
N VAL A 316 0.87 -15.58 -1.02
CA VAL A 316 -0.38 -15.48 -1.80
C VAL A 316 -0.17 -15.13 -3.29
N LEU A 317 1.01 -14.61 -3.62
CA LEU A 317 1.47 -14.25 -4.96
C LEU A 317 2.61 -15.15 -5.45
N GLN A 318 2.79 -16.33 -4.84
CA GLN A 318 3.80 -17.31 -5.26
C GLN A 318 3.76 -17.54 -6.78
N GLY A 319 4.92 -17.39 -7.42
CA GLY A 319 5.10 -17.59 -8.85
C GLY A 319 4.53 -16.50 -9.76
N ARG A 320 3.86 -15.47 -9.22
CA ARG A 320 3.26 -14.38 -10.03
C ARG A 320 4.29 -13.41 -10.58
N GLN A 321 5.46 -13.29 -9.97
CA GLN A 321 6.61 -12.57 -10.52
C GLN A 321 7.05 -13.13 -11.90
N ASN A 322 6.78 -14.42 -12.19
CA ASN A 322 7.11 -15.04 -13.48
C ASN A 322 6.19 -14.60 -14.63
N ARG A 323 5.09 -13.90 -14.32
CA ARG A 323 4.18 -13.31 -15.31
C ARG A 323 4.76 -12.03 -15.94
N ILE A 324 5.83 -11.48 -15.35
CA ILE A 324 6.51 -10.29 -15.84
C ILE A 324 7.56 -10.70 -16.87
N ASP A 325 7.56 -10.05 -18.03
CA ASP A 325 8.61 -10.20 -19.05
C ASP A 325 9.78 -9.24 -18.78
N GLY A 326 10.33 -9.36 -17.57
CA GLY A 326 11.34 -8.47 -17.00
C GLY A 326 11.35 -8.51 -15.47
N PRO A 327 11.89 -7.49 -14.80
CA PRO A 327 12.11 -7.54 -13.35
C PRO A 327 10.87 -7.15 -12.55
N LEU A 328 10.77 -7.73 -11.35
CA LEU A 328 10.04 -7.14 -10.22
C LEU A 328 11.06 -6.43 -9.33
N VAL A 329 11.02 -5.11 -9.30
CA VAL A 329 11.92 -4.28 -8.50
C VAL A 329 11.20 -3.84 -7.25
N CYS A 330 11.73 -4.16 -6.07
CA CYS A 330 11.22 -3.72 -4.78
C CYS A 330 12.17 -2.68 -4.19
N CYS A 331 11.75 -1.42 -4.20
CA CYS A 331 12.42 -0.34 -3.50
C CYS A 331 11.94 -0.31 -2.04
N TYR A 332 12.88 -0.45 -1.11
CA TYR A 332 12.60 -0.46 0.33
C TYR A 332 13.45 0.59 1.05
N SER A 333 13.04 0.97 2.26
CA SER A 333 13.82 1.85 3.13
C SER A 333 13.62 1.48 4.59
N HIS A 334 14.72 1.39 5.33
CA HIS A 334 14.69 1.17 6.77
C HIS A 334 14.12 2.37 7.55
N PHE A 335 14.04 3.56 6.92
CA PHE A 335 13.36 4.74 7.48
C PHE A 335 11.83 4.68 7.35
N ASP A 336 11.27 3.65 6.70
CA ASP A 336 9.83 3.42 6.66
C ASP A 336 9.35 2.76 7.98
N GLU A 337 8.96 3.60 8.93
CA GLU A 337 8.51 3.18 10.27
C GLU A 337 7.12 2.53 10.24
N ALA A 338 6.23 2.98 9.33
CA ALA A 338 4.92 2.36 9.15
C ALA A 338 5.08 0.87 8.82
N LEU A 339 6.00 0.54 7.91
CA LEU A 339 6.24 -0.83 7.49
C LEU A 339 7.21 -1.60 8.41
N GLY A 340 8.07 -0.90 9.14
CA GLY A 340 9.00 -1.49 10.11
C GLY A 340 8.37 -1.84 11.46
N THR A 341 7.28 -1.18 11.86
CA THR A 341 6.73 -1.31 13.23
C THR A 341 5.22 -1.55 13.27
N LEU A 342 4.41 -0.68 12.66
CA LEU A 342 2.95 -0.80 12.72
C LEU A 342 2.43 -1.96 11.87
N TYR A 343 3.00 -2.16 10.69
CA TYR A 343 2.61 -3.25 9.81
C TYR A 343 2.87 -4.64 10.42
N PRO A 344 4.05 -4.96 10.99
CA PRO A 344 4.27 -6.25 11.64
C PRO A 344 3.35 -6.48 12.84
N LEU A 345 3.07 -5.43 13.63
CA LEU A 345 2.14 -5.51 14.76
C LEU A 345 0.72 -5.85 14.29
N ALA A 346 0.20 -5.11 13.32
CA ALA A 346 -1.12 -5.36 12.75
C ALA A 346 -1.21 -6.71 12.03
N SER A 347 -0.12 -7.15 11.40
CA SER A 347 -0.05 -8.45 10.73
C SER A 347 -0.01 -9.61 11.72
N ARG A 348 0.68 -9.48 12.86
CA ARG A 348 0.59 -10.46 13.95
C ARG A 348 -0.85 -10.59 14.45
N MET A 349 -1.50 -9.45 14.68
CA MET A 349 -2.93 -9.40 15.04
C MET A 349 -3.84 -9.95 13.95
N ALA A 350 -3.34 -10.26 12.75
CA ALA A 350 -4.11 -10.87 11.67
C ALA A 350 -3.80 -12.36 11.43
N ASP A 351 -2.73 -12.91 12.02
CA ASP A 351 -2.21 -14.27 11.78
C ASP A 351 -2.47 -15.24 12.96
N ASP A 352 -3.31 -14.84 13.93
CA ASP A 352 -3.81 -15.70 15.03
C ASP A 352 -2.72 -16.35 15.91
N ALA A 353 -1.52 -15.76 15.94
CA ALA A 353 -0.36 -16.35 16.63
C ALA A 353 -0.18 -15.83 18.06
N GLU A 354 0.20 -16.74 18.97
CA GLU A 354 0.45 -16.48 20.40
C GLU A 354 1.32 -15.25 20.68
N SER A 355 0.97 -14.58 21.79
CA SER A 355 1.64 -13.44 22.40
C SER A 355 3.16 -13.63 22.46
N ALA A 356 3.89 -12.75 21.77
CA ALA A 356 5.28 -12.46 22.09
C ALA A 356 5.34 -11.06 22.73
N LEU A 357 5.35 -11.02 24.06
CA LEU A 357 5.62 -9.81 24.85
C LEU A 357 7.11 -9.75 25.17
N GLY A 358 7.78 -8.64 24.84
CA GLY A 358 9.18 -8.38 25.23
C GLY A 358 9.87 -7.30 24.40
N GLU A 359 10.85 -6.60 24.97
CA GLU A 359 11.49 -5.34 24.52
C GLU A 359 12.16 -5.35 23.12
N ASP A 360 12.08 -6.44 22.36
CA ASP A 360 12.67 -6.63 21.02
C ASP A 360 11.60 -6.80 19.91
N VAL A 361 10.39 -6.26 20.16
CA VAL A 361 9.16 -6.43 19.34
C VAL A 361 9.40 -6.14 17.86
N GLY A 362 10.04 -5.02 17.49
CA GLY A 362 10.23 -4.65 16.08
C GLY A 362 11.07 -5.66 15.28
N ARG A 363 12.15 -6.17 15.87
CA ARG A 363 13.07 -7.11 15.22
C ARG A 363 12.50 -8.53 15.15
N VAL A 364 11.84 -8.98 16.21
CA VAL A 364 11.22 -10.31 16.27
C VAL A 364 9.94 -10.37 15.42
N LEU A 365 9.12 -9.31 15.45
CA LEU A 365 7.94 -9.24 14.57
C LEU A 365 8.33 -9.08 13.11
N GLY A 366 9.35 -8.26 12.81
CA GLY A 366 9.83 -8.01 11.45
C GLY A 366 10.26 -9.28 10.72
N ALA A 367 10.90 -10.24 11.42
CA ALA A 367 11.35 -11.49 10.79
C ALA A 367 10.19 -12.39 10.29
N ARG A 368 9.02 -12.35 10.94
CA ARG A 368 7.89 -13.21 10.59
C ARG A 368 6.77 -12.48 9.84
N TRP A 369 6.54 -11.22 10.19
CA TRP A 369 5.42 -10.40 9.71
C TRP A 369 5.89 -9.10 9.03
N GLY A 370 7.14 -9.05 8.57
CA GLY A 370 7.72 -7.89 7.89
C GLY A 370 7.00 -7.54 6.59
N ALA A 371 7.05 -6.25 6.24
CA ALA A 371 6.58 -5.74 4.96
C ALA A 371 7.75 -5.48 4.02
N MET A 372 7.58 -5.83 2.75
CA MET A 372 8.66 -5.69 1.76
C MET A 372 9.11 -4.26 1.53
N GLY A 373 8.28 -3.26 1.82
CA GLY A 373 8.71 -1.86 1.74
C GLY A 373 9.73 -1.46 2.80
N HIS A 374 9.92 -2.27 3.85
CA HIS A 374 10.93 -2.07 4.89
C HIS A 374 12.21 -2.87 4.63
N ASP A 375 12.12 -4.13 4.19
CA ASP A 375 13.27 -5.04 4.08
C ASP A 375 13.36 -5.82 2.75
N GLY A 376 12.55 -5.46 1.76
CA GLY A 376 12.55 -6.06 0.43
C GLY A 376 11.79 -7.38 0.32
N VAL A 377 11.85 -8.02 -0.84
CA VAL A 377 11.30 -9.36 -1.07
C VAL A 377 12.19 -10.40 -0.40
N GLN A 378 11.58 -11.32 0.35
CA GLN A 378 12.26 -12.37 1.10
C GLN A 378 11.88 -13.77 0.57
N GLU A 379 12.80 -14.73 0.72
CA GLU A 379 12.55 -16.17 0.45
C GLU A 379 12.09 -16.49 -0.98
N VAL A 380 12.53 -15.66 -1.93
CA VAL A 380 12.41 -15.92 -3.37
C VAL A 380 13.82 -16.21 -3.92
N PRO A 381 14.12 -17.46 -4.34
CA PRO A 381 15.44 -17.80 -4.86
C PRO A 381 15.87 -16.92 -6.03
N GLY A 382 17.14 -16.50 -6.03
CA GLY A 382 17.70 -15.65 -7.07
C GLY A 382 17.37 -14.16 -6.93
N THR A 383 16.72 -13.73 -5.84
CA THR A 383 16.52 -12.31 -5.55
C THR A 383 17.86 -11.60 -5.39
N ARG A 384 18.10 -10.58 -6.22
CA ARG A 384 19.31 -9.75 -6.14
C ARG A 384 19.06 -8.58 -5.20
N SER A 385 20.07 -8.17 -4.44
CA SER A 385 20.02 -6.96 -3.61
C SER A 385 21.04 -5.94 -4.12
N LEU A 386 20.59 -4.71 -4.33
CA LEU A 386 21.37 -3.59 -4.83
C LEU A 386 21.13 -2.36 -3.95
N ASP A 387 22.14 -1.52 -3.79
CA ASP A 387 21.90 -0.14 -3.37
C ASP A 387 21.33 0.69 -4.53
N LEU A 388 20.75 1.85 -4.22
CA LEU A 388 20.19 2.75 -5.23
C LEU A 388 21.21 3.15 -6.30
N ALA A 389 22.46 3.42 -5.92
CA ALA A 389 23.50 3.82 -6.87
C ALA A 389 23.80 2.69 -7.88
N ALA A 390 23.85 1.44 -7.43
CA ALA A 390 24.05 0.25 -8.24
C ALA A 390 22.87 -0.01 -9.18
N ALA A 391 21.65 0.16 -8.67
CA ALA A 391 20.44 0.06 -9.48
C ALA A 391 20.39 1.10 -10.62
N LEU A 392 21.00 2.26 -10.42
CA LEU A 392 21.04 3.36 -11.40
C LEU A 392 22.21 3.31 -12.39
N ARG A 393 23.18 2.39 -12.22
CA ARG A 393 24.35 2.25 -13.12
C ARG A 393 24.05 1.49 -14.41
N GLY A 394 22.97 0.71 -14.48
CA GLY A 394 22.64 -0.10 -15.65
C GLY A 394 21.21 -0.63 -15.62
N PRO A 395 20.74 -1.29 -16.69
CA PRO A 395 19.38 -1.79 -16.73
C PRO A 395 19.15 -2.89 -15.66
N LEU A 396 18.03 -2.81 -14.95
CA LEU A 396 17.62 -3.82 -13.96
C LEU A 396 17.01 -5.09 -14.61
N ALA A 397 16.97 -5.08 -15.94
CA ALA A 397 16.26 -5.89 -16.92
C ALA A 397 16.21 -7.42 -16.79
N ALA A 398 16.96 -8.05 -15.90
CA ALA A 398 16.92 -9.51 -15.78
C ALA A 398 15.61 -9.96 -15.11
N PRO A 399 14.96 -11.03 -15.60
CA PRO A 399 13.79 -11.60 -14.95
C PRO A 399 14.05 -11.96 -13.49
N GLY A 400 13.00 -11.91 -12.68
CA GLY A 400 13.05 -12.22 -11.25
C GLY A 400 12.98 -10.97 -10.35
N CYS A 401 13.15 -11.19 -9.05
CA CYS A 401 13.05 -10.15 -8.05
C CYS A 401 14.38 -9.41 -7.85
N VAL A 402 14.30 -8.10 -7.65
CA VAL A 402 15.44 -7.23 -7.33
C VAL A 402 15.05 -6.33 -6.18
N ASN A 403 15.74 -6.44 -5.05
CA ASN A 403 15.64 -5.51 -3.94
C ASN A 403 16.58 -4.33 -4.19
N VAL A 404 16.06 -3.12 -4.05
CA VAL A 404 16.82 -1.86 -4.16
C VAL A 404 16.67 -1.11 -2.85
N ASP A 405 17.77 -0.98 -2.11
CA ASP A 405 17.82 -0.12 -0.93
C ASP A 405 17.75 1.35 -1.39
N ALA A 406 16.61 1.98 -1.14
CA ALA A 406 16.31 3.35 -1.51
C ALA A 406 16.55 4.35 -0.38
N ALA A 407 17.08 3.92 0.78
CA ALA A 407 17.26 4.76 1.97
C ALA A 407 18.16 5.98 1.76
N ALA A 408 18.98 5.98 0.69
CA ALA A 408 19.76 7.16 0.30
C ALA A 408 18.88 8.40 0.02
N VAL A 409 17.67 8.19 -0.52
CA VAL A 409 16.72 9.26 -0.87
C VAL A 409 15.39 9.17 -0.10
N VAL A 410 14.89 7.96 0.17
CA VAL A 410 13.65 7.70 0.92
C VAL A 410 13.97 7.70 2.41
N LYS A 411 14.02 8.88 3.01
CA LYS A 411 14.44 9.07 4.42
C LYS A 411 13.79 10.27 5.12
N ARG A 412 12.96 11.04 4.42
CA ARG A 412 12.27 12.22 4.95
C ARG A 412 10.88 11.82 5.41
N GLY A 413 10.43 12.34 6.54
CA GLY A 413 9.12 12.06 7.07
C GLY A 413 9.07 12.31 8.56
N GLY A 414 8.02 11.82 9.21
CA GLY A 414 7.84 11.92 10.65
C GLY A 414 6.93 10.81 11.17
N PRO A 415 6.94 10.58 12.49
CA PRO A 415 6.07 9.58 13.10
C PRO A 415 4.59 9.88 12.81
N PRO A 416 3.73 8.85 12.74
CA PRO A 416 4.05 7.44 12.96
C PRO A 416 4.54 6.71 11.69
N CYS A 417 4.66 7.40 10.55
CA CYS A 417 4.88 6.74 9.25
C CYS A 417 6.33 6.79 8.74
N GLY A 418 7.20 7.61 9.34
CA GLY A 418 8.57 7.81 8.87
C GLY A 418 8.59 8.18 7.38
N ALA A 419 9.50 7.55 6.63
CA ALA A 419 9.72 7.81 5.21
C ALA A 419 8.77 7.06 4.25
N HIS A 420 7.68 6.44 4.75
CA HIS A 420 6.72 5.68 3.92
C HIS A 420 6.20 6.48 2.71
N SER A 421 6.11 7.80 2.91
CA SER A 421 5.53 8.74 1.97
C SER A 421 6.55 9.43 1.04
N ASP A 422 7.84 9.19 1.25
CA ASP A 422 8.94 9.94 0.63
C ASP A 422 9.33 9.38 -0.74
N ILE A 423 8.40 9.38 -1.69
CA ILE A 423 8.55 8.66 -2.97
C ILE A 423 8.70 9.56 -4.20
N VAL A 424 8.66 10.88 -4.02
CA VAL A 424 8.76 11.85 -5.11
C VAL A 424 10.22 12.23 -5.33
N HIS A 425 10.99 11.28 -5.88
CA HIS A 425 12.42 11.45 -6.17
C HIS A 425 12.73 11.13 -7.63
N PRO A 426 13.50 11.96 -8.35
CA PRO A 426 13.96 11.64 -9.71
C PRO A 426 14.69 10.29 -9.80
N GLU A 427 15.39 9.88 -8.74
CA GLU A 427 16.07 8.59 -8.64
C GLU A 427 15.09 7.41 -8.73
N LEU A 428 13.93 7.50 -8.07
CA LEU A 428 12.91 6.46 -8.15
C LEU A 428 12.26 6.41 -9.53
N ALA A 429 12.04 7.56 -10.17
CA ALA A 429 11.62 7.59 -11.57
C ALA A 429 12.66 6.95 -12.51
N ARG A 430 13.96 7.16 -12.27
CA ARG A 430 15.03 6.49 -13.01
C ARG A 430 15.05 4.97 -12.77
N VAL A 431 14.72 4.49 -11.57
CA VAL A 431 14.56 3.05 -11.30
C VAL A 431 13.44 2.46 -12.16
N VAL A 432 12.30 3.14 -12.27
CA VAL A 432 11.19 2.70 -13.15
C VAL A 432 11.65 2.59 -14.61
N LEU A 433 12.36 3.60 -15.12
CA LEU A 433 12.90 3.60 -16.48
C LEU A 433 13.94 2.48 -16.70
N ALA A 434 14.84 2.26 -15.73
CA ALA A 434 15.86 1.22 -15.77
C ALA A 434 15.25 -0.21 -15.71
N ALA A 435 14.19 -0.39 -14.93
CA ALA A 435 13.43 -1.64 -14.86
C ALA A 435 12.72 -1.92 -16.19
N GLY A 436 12.10 -0.90 -16.78
CA GLY A 436 11.38 -0.99 -18.03
C GLY A 436 12.25 -1.02 -19.29
N ARG A 437 13.55 -0.72 -19.20
CA ARG A 437 14.41 -0.46 -20.38
C ARG A 437 13.77 0.60 -21.30
N ILE A 438 13.32 1.70 -20.70
CA ILE A 438 12.70 2.83 -21.39
C ILE A 438 13.80 3.88 -21.62
N GLY A 439 14.05 4.28 -22.86
CA GLY A 439 15.15 5.19 -23.23
C GLY A 439 15.03 5.80 -24.62
#